data_AF-A0A7H0NEF4-F1
#
_entry.id   AF-A0A7H0NEF4-F1
#
_cell.length_a   1.000
_cell.length_b   1.000
_cell.length_c   1.000
_cell.angle_alpha   90.00
_cell.angle_beta   90.00
_cell.angle_gamma   90.00
#
_symmetry.space_group_name_H-M   'P 1'
#
loop_
_entity.id
_entity.type
_entity.pdbx_description
1 polymer ?
#
loop_
_entity_poly.entity_id
_entity_poly.type
_entity_poly.pdbx_seq_one_letter_code
_entity_poly.pdbx_strand_id
1 'polypeptide(L)'
;MGEINVSSRDLGRLLADSAGAPARPYQEAFAELADTYRGKSVSEILPLLRRAADEALLGFTDADLREQAEAIRSGARYVLRVRVT
;
A
#
# COMPACT_ATOMS: atom_id res chain seq x y z
N MET A 1 -9.87 4.89 -7.09
CA MET A 1 -9.75 4.88 -5.62
C MET A 1 -9.71 3.40 -5.24
N GLY A 2 -8.59 2.91 -4.71
CA GLY A 2 -8.42 1.48 -4.45
C GLY A 2 -9.20 0.99 -3.24
N GLU A 3 -9.73 -0.22 -3.37
CA GLU A 3 -10.51 -0.91 -2.34
C GLU A 3 -9.85 -2.24 -2.02
N ILE A 4 -9.66 -2.52 -0.73
CA ILE A 4 -9.16 -3.82 -0.27
C ILE A 4 -10.08 -4.42 0.78
N ASN A 5 -10.20 -5.75 0.73
CA ASN A 5 -10.81 -6.55 1.78
C ASN A 5 -9.72 -7.04 2.71
N VAL A 6 -9.84 -6.73 4.00
CA VAL A 6 -8.85 -7.04 5.02
C VAL A 6 -9.58 -7.71 6.16
N SER A 7 -9.07 -8.85 6.66
CA SER A 7 -9.65 -9.46 7.85
C SER A 7 -9.40 -8.56 9.07
N SER A 8 -10.31 -8.56 10.05
CA SER A 8 -10.13 -7.80 11.29
C SER A 8 -8.78 -8.02 11.99
N ARG A 9 -8.18 -9.21 11.81
CA ARG A 9 -6.85 -9.57 12.34
C ARG A 9 -5.69 -8.87 11.60
N ASP A 10 -5.86 -8.59 10.31
CA ASP A 10 -4.85 -7.97 9.46
C ASP A 10 -4.92 -6.43 9.47
N LEU A 11 -5.97 -5.85 10.06
CA LEU A 11 -6.13 -4.40 10.21
C LEU A 11 -4.96 -3.75 10.98
N GLY A 12 -4.41 -4.46 11.98
CA GLY A 12 -3.26 -3.99 12.75
C GLY A 12 -1.94 -3.94 11.97
N ARG A 13 -1.88 -4.55 10.78
CA ARG A 13 -0.73 -4.41 9.84
C ARG A 13 -0.89 -3.21 8.91
N LEU A 14 -2.09 -2.64 8.87
CA LEU A 14 -2.50 -1.55 8.00
C LEU A 14 -2.48 -0.21 8.74
N LEU A 15 -2.87 -0.24 10.01
CA LEU A 15 -2.85 0.88 10.94
C LEU A 15 -1.71 0.66 11.94
N ALA A 16 -0.90 1.69 12.18
CA ALA A 16 0.28 1.64 13.06
C ALA A 16 0.00 1.30 14.54
N ASP A 17 -1.22 0.88 14.90
CA ASP A 17 -1.61 0.60 16.27
C ASP A 17 -2.54 -0.62 16.34
N SER A 18 -1.97 -1.79 16.63
CA SER A 18 -2.59 -2.85 17.45
C SER A 18 -1.62 -4.04 17.63
N ALA A 19 -0.75 -3.92 18.64
CA ALA A 19 -0.31 -4.99 19.55
C ALA A 19 0.12 -6.38 19.01
N GLY A 20 0.81 -6.50 17.87
CA GLY A 20 1.37 -7.80 17.46
C GLY A 20 2.41 -7.79 16.34
N ALA A 21 3.69 -7.73 16.70
CA ALA A 21 4.90 -7.94 15.88
C ALA A 21 5.18 -6.95 14.71
N PRO A 22 6.47 -6.70 14.37
CA PRO A 22 6.94 -5.44 13.79
C PRO A 22 6.99 -5.49 12.25
N ALA A 23 5.89 -5.89 11.61
CA ALA A 23 5.80 -5.70 10.17
C ALA A 23 5.67 -4.19 9.91
N ARG A 24 6.58 -3.64 9.09
CA ARG A 24 6.53 -2.23 8.69
C ARG A 24 5.12 -1.93 8.13
N PRO A 25 4.40 -0.92 8.63
CA PRO A 25 3.08 -0.60 8.13
C PRO A 25 3.14 -0.29 6.63
N TYR A 26 2.21 -0.83 5.85
CA TYR A 26 2.15 -0.57 4.40
C TYR A 26 2.10 0.92 4.07
N GLN A 27 1.45 1.72 4.91
CA GLN A 27 1.37 3.17 4.74
C GLN A 27 2.74 3.86 4.81
N GLU A 28 3.64 3.37 5.66
CA GLU A 28 4.98 3.91 5.78
C GLU A 28 5.82 3.59 4.53
N ALA A 29 5.72 2.35 4.05
CA ALA A 29 6.33 1.95 2.79
C ALA A 29 5.79 2.76 1.59
N PHE A 30 4.47 2.99 1.55
CA PHE A 30 3.85 3.84 0.52
C PHE A 30 4.39 5.27 0.59
N ALA A 31 4.50 5.86 1.79
CA ALA A 31 5.02 7.22 1.97
C ALA A 31 6.47 7.36 1.49
N GLU A 32 7.35 6.41 1.85
CA GLU A 32 8.74 6.42 1.39
C GLU A 32 8.84 6.31 -0.14
N LEU A 33 8.03 5.43 -0.75
CA LEU A 33 7.97 5.30 -2.20
C LEU A 33 7.43 6.57 -2.86
N ALA A 34 6.44 7.24 -2.27
CA ALA A 34 5.89 8.50 -2.76
C ALA A 34 6.92 9.64 -2.74
N ASP A 35 7.79 9.66 -1.73
CA ASP A 35 8.86 10.66 -1.62
C ASP A 35 10.02 10.37 -2.58
N THR A 36 10.38 9.11 -2.76
CA THR A 36 11.58 8.70 -3.50
C THR A 36 11.33 8.49 -5.00
N TYR A 37 10.16 7.97 -5.38
CA TYR A 37 9.86 7.52 -6.75
C TYR A 37 8.86 8.42 -7.49
N ARG A 38 8.61 9.64 -6.99
CA ARG A 38 7.79 10.62 -7.73
C ARG A 38 8.36 10.87 -9.13
N GLY A 39 7.50 10.88 -10.14
CA GLY A 39 7.87 11.07 -11.54
C GLY A 39 8.52 9.85 -12.21
N LYS A 40 8.76 8.74 -11.48
CA LYS A 40 9.27 7.48 -12.06
C LYS A 40 8.17 6.72 -12.80
N SER A 41 8.57 5.75 -13.62
CA SER A 41 7.61 4.96 -14.38
C SER A 41 6.81 4.01 -13.48
N VAL A 42 5.57 3.73 -13.85
CA VAL A 42 4.74 2.74 -13.14
C VAL A 42 5.42 1.37 -13.09
N SER A 43 6.13 0.98 -14.16
CA SER A 43 6.89 -0.28 -14.21
C SER A 43 8.00 -0.37 -13.16
N GLU A 44 8.57 0.76 -12.73
CA GLU A 44 9.57 0.79 -11.66
C GLU A 44 8.92 0.75 -10.26
N ILE A 45 7.77 1.41 -10.11
CA ILE A 45 7.09 1.56 -8.80
C ILE A 45 6.29 0.30 -8.43
N LEU A 46 5.63 -0.32 -9.40
CA LEU A 46 4.72 -1.46 -9.21
C LEU A 46 5.35 -2.65 -8.45
N PRO A 47 6.55 -3.16 -8.79
CA PRO A 47 7.13 -4.28 -8.06
C PRO A 47 7.46 -3.95 -6.59
N LEU A 48 7.78 -2.68 -6.29
CA LEU A 48 8.06 -2.22 -4.94
C LEU A 48 6.78 -2.20 -4.08
N LEU A 49 5.68 -1.70 -4.66
CA LEU A 49 4.38 -1.73 -4.01
C LEU A 49 3.86 -3.16 -3.79
N ARG A 50 4.08 -4.06 -4.75
CA ARG A 50 3.73 -5.48 -4.59
C ARG A 50 4.47 -6.08 -3.41
N ARG A 51 5.78 -5.88 -3.34
CA ARG A 51 6.59 -6.38 -2.22
C ARG A 51 6.11 -5.85 -0.87
N ALA A 52 5.85 -4.54 -0.78
CA ALA A 52 5.33 -3.94 0.45
C ALA A 52 3.96 -4.52 0.85
N ALA A 53 3.09 -4.79 -0.13
CA ALA A 53 1.79 -5.41 0.10
C ALA A 53 1.94 -6.85 0.61
N ASP A 54 2.85 -7.63 0.01
CA ASP A 54 3.12 -9.02 0.39
C ASP A 54 3.72 -9.09 1.81
N GLU A 55 4.67 -8.20 2.14
CA GLU A 55 5.26 -8.09 3.48
C GLU A 55 4.22 -7.70 4.55
N ALA A 56 3.27 -6.84 4.18
CA ALA A 56 2.14 -6.47 5.05
C ALA A 56 1.01 -7.51 5.04
N LEU A 57 1.12 -8.57 4.23
CA LEU A 57 0.09 -9.60 4.01
C LEU A 57 -1.26 -9.00 3.57
N LEU A 58 -1.21 -7.98 2.70
CA LEU A 58 -2.38 -7.28 2.16
C LEU A 58 -2.73 -7.81 0.78
N GLY A 59 -3.98 -8.25 0.62
CA GLY A 59 -4.51 -8.83 -0.63
C GLY A 59 -4.87 -7.79 -1.70
N PHE A 60 -3.98 -6.84 -2.01
CA PHE A 60 -4.19 -5.88 -3.09
C PHE A 60 -4.26 -6.56 -4.46
N THR A 61 -5.22 -6.15 -5.29
CA THR A 61 -5.28 -6.59 -6.68
C THR A 61 -4.22 -5.87 -7.51
N ASP A 62 -3.89 -6.42 -8.68
CA ASP A 62 -3.01 -5.77 -9.67
C ASP A 62 -3.52 -4.38 -10.08
N ALA A 63 -4.85 -4.21 -10.14
CA ALA A 63 -5.47 -2.95 -10.48
C ALA A 63 -5.22 -1.91 -9.37
N ASP A 64 -5.38 -2.31 -8.10
CA ASP A 64 -5.11 -1.43 -6.96
C ASP A 64 -3.66 -0.96 -6.96
N LEU A 65 -2.70 -1.87 -7.16
CA LEU A 65 -1.28 -1.51 -7.15
C LEU A 65 -0.88 -0.64 -8.34
N ARG A 66 -1.50 -0.82 -9.53
CA ARG A 66 -1.29 0.11 -10.66
C ARG A 66 -1.83 1.49 -10.32
N GLU A 67 -3.01 1.58 -9.73
CA GLU A 67 -3.58 2.86 -9.34
C GLU A 67 -2.69 3.60 -8.33
N GLN A 68 -2.14 2.86 -7.37
CA GLN A 68 -1.17 3.39 -6.40
C GLN A 68 0.13 3.85 -7.05
N ALA A 69 0.67 3.08 -7.98
CA ALA A 69 1.87 3.45 -8.72
C ALA A 69 1.67 4.72 -9.54
N GLU A 70 0.50 4.90 -10.16
CA GLU A 70 0.15 6.14 -10.86
C GLU A 70 0.00 7.32 -9.90
N ALA A 71 -0.56 7.11 -8.71
CA ALA A 71 -0.64 8.15 -7.68
C ALA A 71 0.75 8.60 -7.21
N ILE A 72 1.67 7.67 -6.95
CA ILE A 72 3.08 7.98 -6.63
C ILE A 72 3.75 8.73 -7.77
N ARG A 73 3.64 8.22 -9.00
CA ARG A 73 4.21 8.84 -10.19
C ARG A 73 3.75 10.29 -10.35
N SER A 74 2.46 10.55 -10.21
CA SER A 74 1.86 11.87 -10.40
C SER A 74 1.96 12.79 -9.18
N GLY A 75 2.33 12.24 -8.01
CA GLY A 75 2.26 12.96 -6.73
C GLY A 75 0.82 13.23 -6.27
N ALA A 76 -0.17 12.53 -6.82
CA ALA A 76 -1.56 12.66 -6.43
C ALA A 76 -1.79 12.08 -5.04
N ARG A 77 -2.73 12.68 -4.29
CA ARG A 77 -3.18 12.11 -3.03
C ARG A 77 -3.90 10.77 -3.31
N TYR A 78 -3.36 9.69 -2.75
CA TYR A 78 -4.01 8.40 -2.78
C TYR A 78 -4.81 8.16 -1.50
N VAL A 79 -6.03 7.65 -1.63
CA VAL A 79 -6.89 7.31 -0.49
C VAL A 79 -7.25 5.85 -0.60
N LEU A 80 -6.91 5.09 0.44
CA LEU A 80 -7.19 3.67 0.55
C LEU A 80 -8.52 3.45 1.27
N ARG A 81 -9.43 2.68 0.65
CA ARG A 81 -10.64 2.18 1.32
C ARG A 81 -10.39 0.77 1.83
N VAL A 82 -10.54 0.61 3.15
CA VAL A 82 -10.39 -0.67 3.83
C VAL A 82 -11.77 -1.19 4.20
N ARG A 83 -12.14 -2.35 3.66
CA ARG A 83 -13.34 -3.08 4.07
C ARG A 83 -12.92 -4.21 5.00
N VAL A 84 -13.49 -4.21 6.20
CA VAL A 84 -13.25 -5.26 7.20
C VAL A 84 -14.33 -6.32 7.07
N THR A 85 -13.92 -7.58 6.91
CA THR A 85 -14.79 -8.77 6.94
C THR A 85 -14.55 -9.61 8.18
#